data_AF-B1SYA1-F1
#
_entry.id   AF-B1SYA1-F1
#
_cell.length_a   1.000
_cell.length_b   1.000
_cell.length_c   1.000
_cell.angle_alpha   90.00
_cell.angle_beta   90.00
_cell.angle_gamma   90.00
#
_symmetry.space_group_name_H-M   'P 1'
#
loop_
_entity.id
_entity.type
_entity.pdbx_description
1 polymer ?
#
loop_
_entity_poly.entity_id
_entity_poly.type
_entity_poly.pdbx_seq_one_letter_code
_entity_poly.pdbx_strand_id
1 'polypeptide(L)'
;MTEKTVAIPDLIASTCRDTLGFADLRGDEDFFDRGASSLTIVELQIQVETLLQVRVPTSKLMAAPTIDGWAGIYEAAAAELA
;
A
#
# COMPACT_ATOMS: atom_id res chain seq x y z
N MET A 1 -25.31 1.99 6.55
CA MET A 1 -24.45 2.58 7.58
C MET A 1 -23.09 2.80 6.93
N THR A 2 -22.85 4.06 6.56
CA THR A 2 -21.62 4.65 5.98
C THR A 2 -20.92 3.87 4.88
N GLU A 3 -21.26 4.17 3.62
CA GLU A 3 -20.34 4.03 2.48
C GLU A 3 -19.14 4.95 2.74
N LYS A 4 -18.22 4.54 3.63
CA LYS A 4 -16.97 5.25 3.83
C LYS A 4 -16.14 4.90 2.61
N THR A 5 -16.03 5.83 1.66
CA THR A 5 -14.97 5.78 0.64
C THR A 5 -13.66 5.69 1.41
N VAL A 6 -13.10 4.49 1.48
CA VAL A 6 -11.82 4.27 2.17
C VAL A 6 -10.76 4.96 1.33
N ALA A 7 -10.00 5.86 1.93
CA ALA A 7 -8.88 6.48 1.25
C ALA A 7 -7.81 5.41 1.00
N ILE A 8 -7.16 5.43 -0.16
CA ILE A 8 -6.06 4.51 -0.50
C ILE A 8 -5.00 4.39 0.63
N PRO A 9 -4.52 5.47 1.28
CA PRO A 9 -3.57 5.32 2.38
C PRO A 9 -4.14 4.58 3.61
N ASP A 10 -5.43 4.73 3.93
CA ASP A 10 -6.09 4.02 5.05
C ASP A 10 -6.22 2.52 4.74
N LEU A 11 -6.49 2.20 3.47
CA LEU A 11 -6.49 0.83 2.96
C LEU A 11 -5.10 0.20 3.06
N ILE A 12 -4.06 0.86 2.56
CA ILE A 12 -2.69 0.35 2.64
C ILE A 12 -2.26 0.18 4.10
N ALA A 13 -2.55 1.15 4.97
CA ALA A 13 -2.22 1.06 6.39
C ALA A 13 -2.93 -0.13 7.06
N SER A 14 -4.20 -0.38 6.74
CA SER A 14 -4.94 -1.54 7.26
C SER A 14 -4.40 -2.88 6.72
N THR A 15 -4.03 -2.96 5.44
CA THR A 15 -3.36 -4.15 4.89
C THR A 15 -1.98 -4.36 5.50
N CYS A 16 -1.23 -3.28 5.78
CA CYS A 16 0.05 -3.38 6.49
C CYS A 16 -0.12 -3.98 7.89
N ARG A 17 -1.17 -3.60 8.62
CA ARG A 17 -1.48 -4.19 9.92
C ARG A 17 -1.77 -5.68 9.83
N ASP A 18 -2.51 -6.10 8.80
CA ASP A 18 -2.90 -7.49 8.61
C ASP A 18 -1.74 -8.37 8.14
N THR A 19 -0.92 -7.87 7.20
CA THR A 19 0.17 -8.62 6.57
C THR A 19 1.48 -8.56 7.37
N LEU A 20 1.84 -7.38 7.89
CA LEU A 20 3.12 -7.16 8.56
C LEU A 20 2.99 -7.09 10.10
N GLY A 21 1.78 -6.98 10.64
CA GLY A 21 1.56 -6.77 12.07
C GLY A 21 1.95 -5.37 12.56
N PHE A 22 2.21 -4.42 11.65
CA PHE A 22 2.63 -3.06 11.99
C PHE A 22 1.43 -2.18 12.34
N ALA A 23 1.00 -2.23 13.60
CA ALA A 23 -0.16 -1.48 14.11
C ALA A 23 -0.05 0.05 13.97
N ASP A 24 1.17 0.60 14.06
CA ASP A 24 1.45 2.03 14.22
C ASP A 24 2.44 2.55 13.16
N LEU A 25 2.35 2.06 11.93
CA LEU A 25 3.20 2.55 10.83
C LEU A 25 2.67 3.90 10.34
N ARG A 26 3.51 4.92 10.36
CA ARG A 26 3.18 6.27 9.87
C ARG A 26 3.25 6.30 8.34
N GLY A 27 2.55 7.27 7.75
CA GLY A 27 2.45 7.42 6.29
C GLY A 27 3.80 7.48 5.55
N ASP A 28 4.78 8.15 6.16
CA ASP A 28 6.11 8.42 5.62
C ASP A 28 7.17 7.40 6.08
N GLU A 29 6.80 6.42 6.93
CA GLU A 29 7.76 5.41 7.38
C GLU A 29 8.02 4.36 6.31
N ASP A 30 9.30 4.02 6.14
CA ASP A 30 9.74 3.00 5.21
C ASP A 30 9.46 1.60 5.78
N PHE A 31 8.86 0.73 4.96
CA PHE A 31 8.50 -0.62 5.37
C PHE A 31 9.72 -1.46 5.76
N PHE A 32 10.85 -1.31 5.07
CA PHE A 32 12.07 -2.07 5.32
C PHE A 32 12.74 -1.66 6.62
N ASP A 33 12.70 -0.36 6.98
CA ASP A 33 13.19 0.12 8.29
C ASP A 33 12.43 -0.55 9.45
N ARG A 34 11.13 -0.82 9.24
CA ARG A 34 10.29 -1.54 10.21
C ARG A 34 10.49 -3.06 10.21
N GLY A 35 11.33 -3.58 9.32
CA GLY A 35 11.67 -4.99 9.22
C GLY A 35 10.87 -5.77 8.17
N ALA A 36 10.18 -5.08 7.25
CA ALA A 36 9.58 -5.74 6.10
C ALA A 36 10.65 -6.43 5.25
N SER A 37 10.36 -7.65 4.82
CA SER A 37 11.18 -8.38 3.86
C SER A 37 10.60 -8.25 2.46
N SER A 38 11.41 -8.45 1.42
CA SER A 38 10.96 -8.39 0.02
C SER A 38 9.77 -9.33 -0.26
N LEU A 39 9.72 -10.49 0.40
CA LEU A 39 8.58 -11.42 0.29
C LEU A 39 7.30 -10.81 0.85
N THR A 40 7.35 -10.30 2.10
CA THR A 40 6.19 -9.69 2.77
C THR A 40 5.70 -8.43 2.04
N ILE A 41 6.61 -7.69 1.42
CA ILE A 41 6.31 -6.56 0.56
C ILE A 41 5.55 -6.98 -0.70
N VAL A 42 5.97 -8.07 -1.35
CA VAL A 42 5.26 -8.61 -2.52
C VAL A 42 3.89 -9.13 -2.11
N GLU A 43 3.76 -9.79 -0.95
CA GLU A 43 2.47 -10.21 -0.42
C GLU A 43 1.55 -9.01 -0.13
N LEU A 44 2.07 -7.96 0.51
CA LEU A 44 1.35 -6.70 0.74
C LEU A 44 0.89 -6.08 -0.59
N GLN A 45 1.79 -6.00 -1.58
CA GLN A 45 1.46 -5.50 -2.92
C GLN A 45 0.27 -6.27 -3.51
N ILE A 46 0.33 -7.60 -3.52
CA ILE A 46 -0.72 -8.45 -4.11
C ILE A 46 -2.08 -8.20 -3.44
N GLN A 47 -2.10 -8.05 -2.11
CA GLN A 47 -3.33 -7.78 -1.35
C GLN A 47 -3.89 -6.40 -1.69
N VAL A 48 -3.06 -5.36 -1.68
CA VAL A 48 -3.48 -3.99 -2.03
C VAL A 48 -4.00 -3.91 -3.46
N GLU A 49 -3.28 -4.51 -4.42
CA GLU A 49 -3.68 -4.58 -5.83
C GLU A 49 -5.03 -5.30 -6.01
N THR A 50 -5.27 -6.35 -5.23
CA THR A 50 -6.53 -7.11 -5.24
C THR A 50 -7.68 -6.28 -4.70
N LEU A 51 -7.47 -5.49 -3.65
CA LEU A 51 -8.51 -4.63 -3.08
C LEU A 51 -8.82 -3.43 -3.97
N LEU A 52 -7.81 -2.84 -4.60
CA LEU A 52 -7.95 -1.66 -5.47
C LEU A 52 -8.33 -2.02 -6.91
N GLN A 53 -8.15 -3.29 -7.32
CA GLN A 53 -8.28 -3.74 -8.72
C GLN A 53 -7.34 -2.97 -9.68
N VAL A 54 -6.18 -2.53 -9.17
CA VAL A 54 -5.14 -1.81 -9.91
C VAL A 54 -3.84 -2.59 -9.80
N ARG A 55 -3.09 -2.68 -10.89
CA ARG A 55 -1.76 -3.31 -10.93
C ARG A 55 -0.71 -2.23 -11.16
N VAL A 56 0.37 -2.27 -10.39
CA VAL A 56 1.49 -1.33 -10.51
C VAL A 56 2.81 -2.08 -10.53
N PRO A 57 3.80 -1.63 -11.32
CA PRO A 57 5.08 -2.31 -11.39
C PRO A 57 5.80 -2.22 -10.04
N THR A 58 6.26 -3.37 -9.54
CA THR A 58 6.99 -3.46 -8.25
C THR A 58 8.17 -2.48 -8.20
N SER A 59 8.86 -2.23 -9.31
CA SER A 59 9.95 -1.23 -9.36
C SER A 59 9.52 0.18 -8.97
N LYS A 60 8.27 0.60 -9.26
CA LYS A 60 7.75 1.90 -8.81
C LYS A 60 7.50 1.89 -7.30
N LEU A 61 6.88 0.81 -6.80
CA LEU A 61 6.60 0.66 -5.37
C LEU A 61 7.89 0.57 -4.52
N MET A 62 8.93 -0.06 -5.04
CA MET A 62 10.25 -0.14 -4.40
C MET A 62 11.00 1.19 -4.39
N ALA A 63 10.65 2.13 -5.28
CA ALA A 63 11.26 3.45 -5.29
C ALA A 63 10.72 4.36 -4.17
N ALA A 64 9.55 4.04 -3.61
CA ALA A 64 8.93 4.79 -2.52
C ALA A 64 8.24 3.81 -1.54
N PRO A 65 8.97 3.05 -0.70
CA PRO A 65 8.43 1.98 0.14
C PRO A 65 7.74 2.49 1.41
N THR A 66 6.88 3.50 1.25
CA THR A 66 6.10 4.11 2.32
C THR A 66 4.62 4.04 1.97
N ILE A 67 3.74 4.19 2.97
CA ILE A 67 2.29 4.19 2.74
C ILE A 67 1.89 5.36 1.83
N ASP A 68 2.45 6.55 2.06
CA ASP A 68 2.18 7.77 1.28
C ASP A 68 2.69 7.63 -0.16
N GLY A 69 3.90 7.08 -0.32
CA GLY A 69 4.49 6.79 -1.62
C GLY A 69 3.68 5.78 -2.42
N TRP A 70 3.27 4.69 -1.80
CA TRP A 70 2.40 3.69 -2.43
C TRP A 70 1.05 4.30 -2.78
N ALA A 71 0.44 5.04 -1.86
CA ALA A 71 -0.86 5.69 -2.08
C ALA A 71 -0.83 6.56 -3.34
N GLY A 72 0.15 7.46 -3.46
CA GLY A 72 0.27 8.32 -4.65
C GLY A 72 0.47 7.54 -5.95
N ILE A 73 1.24 6.43 -5.91
CA ILE A 73 1.44 5.55 -7.08
C ILE A 73 0.14 4.86 -7.48
N TYR A 74 -0.61 4.34 -6.51
CA TYR A 74 -1.89 3.67 -6.76
C TYR A 74 -2.98 4.65 -7.19
N GLU A 75 -3.04 5.85 -6.61
CA GLU A 75 -3.97 6.91 -7.02
C GLU A 75 -3.71 7.33 -8.46
N ALA A 76 -2.44 7.54 -8.84
CA ALA A 76 -2.06 7.84 -10.22
C ALA A 76 -2.46 6.71 -11.18
N ALA A 77 -2.18 5.46 -10.82
CA ALA A 77 -2.54 4.31 -11.65
C ALA A 77 -4.06 4.09 -11.77
N ALA A 78 -4.81 4.35 -10.70
CA ALA A 78 -6.28 4.31 -10.72
C ALA A 78 -6.86 5.40 -11.62
N ALA A 79 -6.27 6.60 -11.61
CA ALA A 79 -6.69 7.71 -12.46
C ALA A 79 -6.43 7.46 -13.95
N GLU A 80 -5.38 6.72 -14.32
CA GLU A 80 -5.11 6.34 -15.72
C GLU A 80 -6.08 5.28 -16.27
N LEU A 81 -6.80 4.56 -15.39
CA LEU A 81 -7.78 3.54 -15.75
C LEU A 81 -9.23 4.05 -15.86
N ALA A 82 -9.49 5.28 -15.41
CA ALA A 82 -10.80 5.94 -15.42
C ALA A 82 -11.06 6.70 -16.73
#